data_AF-A0A8J5XGB4-F1
#
_entry.id   AF-A0A8J5XGB4-F1
#
_cell.length_a   1.000
_cell.length_b   1.000
_cell.length_c   1.000
_cell.angle_alpha   90.00
_cell.angle_beta   90.00
_cell.angle_gamma   90.00
#
_symmetry.space_group_name_H-M   'P 1'
#
loop_
_entity.id
_entity.type
_entity.pdbx_description
1 polymer ?
#
loop_
_entity_poly.entity_id
_entity_poly.type
_entity_poly.pdbx_seq_one_letter_code
_entity_poly.pdbx_strand_id
1 'polypeptide(L)'
;MRCADFCAEGGFGYGMVIGTAPACGASCGSDCGGECSTVTDFFSDYGAGCATGSKRCCCARKTAAAEPTPRMPDFPSCNDWCLSAGYARGDIDGTSPACTCSATLVFVTVCALVALRGAAPAQLGAATAPAAIEKLLGSCDDQCRTAKTLFSTENWGNGYIIGTAPLCDVNCDDCGTGRKCFTADPTEQDYGKLCYNAPVNGKVCCCARTSALSAPPPPPAPVRSMRCADFCAEGGFGYGMVIGTAPACGASCGSDCGGECSTATDFFSDYGAGCATGSKRCCCARKTAAAEPTPRMPDHPSCNDWCLSAGYARGDIDGTSPACNGECEGAAACFLATDMLSDYGKSCFLGGSKRCRCWS
;
A
#
# COMPACT_ATOMS: atom_id res chain seq x y z
N MET A 1 -8.73 -19.17 -16.27
CA MET A 1 -7.96 -18.14 -17.03
C MET A 1 -7.94 -16.86 -16.20
N ARG A 2 -6.88 -16.05 -16.16
CA ARG A 2 -6.94 -14.73 -15.49
C ARG A 2 -7.42 -13.66 -16.47
N CYS A 3 -8.00 -12.57 -15.97
CA CYS A 3 -8.39 -11.44 -16.81
C CYS A 3 -7.19 -10.85 -17.56
N ALA A 4 -6.01 -10.83 -16.92
CA ALA A 4 -4.77 -10.44 -17.59
C ALA A 4 -4.42 -11.36 -18.78
N ASP A 5 -4.59 -12.67 -18.65
CA ASP A 5 -4.30 -13.63 -19.72
C ASP A 5 -5.29 -13.46 -20.89
N PHE A 6 -6.58 -13.29 -20.58
CA PHE A 6 -7.62 -12.99 -21.57
C PHE A 6 -7.30 -11.73 -22.39
N CYS A 7 -6.90 -10.65 -21.72
CA CYS A 7 -6.54 -9.40 -22.40
C CYS A 7 -5.22 -9.52 -23.18
N ALA A 8 -4.28 -10.34 -22.73
CA ALA A 8 -3.03 -10.59 -23.44
C ALA A 8 -3.26 -11.41 -24.73
N GLU A 9 -4.05 -12.48 -24.65
CA GLU A 9 -4.43 -13.33 -25.80
C GLU A 9 -5.24 -12.55 -26.84
N GLY A 10 -6.08 -11.61 -26.39
CA GLY A 10 -6.82 -10.70 -27.28
C GLY A 10 -5.98 -9.57 -27.88
N GLY A 11 -4.69 -9.46 -27.53
CA GLY A 11 -3.81 -8.39 -28.02
C GLY A 11 -4.08 -7.01 -27.40
N PHE A 12 -4.90 -6.94 -26.35
CA PHE A 12 -5.26 -5.69 -25.71
C PHE A 12 -4.20 -5.23 -24.71
N GLY A 13 -3.48 -6.14 -24.06
CA GLY A 13 -2.42 -5.80 -23.11
C GLY A 13 -2.76 -6.27 -21.70
N TYR A 14 -2.81 -5.36 -20.72
CA TYR A 14 -3.12 -5.69 -19.34
C TYR A 14 -4.63 -5.72 -19.08
N GLY A 15 -5.07 -6.69 -18.27
CA GLY A 15 -6.45 -6.87 -17.87
C GLY A 15 -6.63 -6.83 -16.36
N MET A 16 -7.70 -6.18 -15.89
CA MET A 16 -8.13 -6.22 -14.48
C MET A 16 -9.63 -6.51 -14.33
N VAL A 17 -9.98 -7.31 -13.33
CA VAL A 17 -11.37 -7.56 -12.94
C VAL A 17 -11.87 -6.40 -12.08
N ILE A 18 -13.02 -5.83 -12.45
CA ILE A 18 -13.73 -4.79 -11.71
C ILE A 18 -15.10 -5.31 -11.24
N GLY A 19 -15.55 -4.76 -10.11
CA GLY A 19 -16.79 -5.13 -9.41
C GLY A 19 -16.50 -5.81 -8.08
N THR A 20 -16.96 -5.19 -7.00
CA THR A 20 -16.73 -5.66 -5.62
C THR A 20 -17.93 -6.45 -5.10
N ALA A 21 -17.68 -7.66 -4.62
CA ALA A 21 -18.69 -8.46 -3.93
C ALA A 21 -19.02 -7.83 -2.55
N PRO A 22 -20.25 -7.95 -2.03
CA PRO A 22 -21.29 -8.86 -2.49
C PRO A 22 -22.29 -8.32 -3.54
N ALA A 23 -22.23 -7.10 -4.07
CA ALA A 23 -23.18 -6.70 -5.13
C ALA A 23 -22.50 -5.90 -6.24
N CYS A 24 -22.23 -6.55 -7.38
CA CYS A 24 -21.37 -6.01 -8.43
C CYS A 24 -22.20 -5.43 -9.58
N GLY A 25 -22.25 -4.11 -9.70
CA GLY A 25 -22.90 -3.42 -10.81
C GLY A 25 -21.97 -3.02 -11.95
N ALA A 26 -20.85 -3.75 -12.16
CA ALA A 26 -19.84 -3.31 -13.12
C ALA A 26 -20.37 -3.39 -14.56
N SER A 27 -20.13 -2.34 -15.33
CA SER A 27 -20.59 -2.20 -16.71
C SER A 27 -19.43 -1.81 -17.63
N CYS A 28 -19.32 -2.49 -18.77
CA CYS A 28 -18.27 -2.20 -19.74
C CYS A 28 -18.33 -0.76 -20.26
N GLY A 29 -19.52 -0.18 -20.37
CA GLY A 29 -19.71 1.15 -20.97
C GLY A 29 -19.37 2.32 -20.03
N SER A 30 -19.46 2.13 -18.71
CA SER A 30 -19.16 3.19 -17.74
C SER A 30 -17.81 3.00 -17.06
N ASP A 31 -17.38 1.75 -16.88
CA ASP A 31 -16.27 1.44 -15.96
C ASP A 31 -15.00 1.03 -16.68
N CYS A 32 -15.09 0.71 -17.98
CA CYS A 32 -13.92 0.38 -18.80
C CYS A 32 -13.70 1.45 -19.89
N GLY A 33 -12.47 1.91 -20.04
CA GLY A 33 -12.04 2.78 -21.15
C GLY A 33 -11.61 2.01 -22.42
N GLY A 34 -11.94 0.72 -22.54
CA GLY A 34 -11.38 -0.18 -23.56
C GLY A 34 -12.22 -1.45 -23.78
N GLU A 35 -11.59 -2.48 -24.35
CA GLU A 35 -12.26 -3.77 -24.57
C GLU A 35 -12.66 -4.38 -23.24
N CYS A 36 -13.84 -4.97 -23.17
CA CYS A 36 -14.40 -5.46 -21.93
C CYS A 36 -15.20 -6.74 -22.11
N SER A 37 -15.05 -7.68 -21.17
CA SER A 37 -15.81 -8.93 -21.15
C SER A 37 -16.47 -9.18 -19.79
N THR A 38 -17.55 -9.96 -19.81
CA THR A 38 -18.22 -10.40 -18.58
C THR A 38 -17.41 -11.49 -17.92
N VAL A 39 -17.10 -11.31 -16.64
CA VAL A 39 -16.31 -12.28 -15.89
C VAL A 39 -17.26 -13.23 -15.20
N THR A 40 -17.13 -14.51 -15.53
CA THR A 40 -17.77 -15.61 -14.81
C THR A 40 -16.78 -16.24 -13.83
N ASP A 41 -17.23 -17.22 -13.06
CA ASP A 41 -16.43 -18.06 -12.17
C ASP A 41 -15.31 -18.85 -12.87
N PHE A 42 -15.28 -18.87 -14.22
CA PHE A 42 -14.17 -19.44 -15.00
C PHE A 42 -12.86 -18.65 -14.86
N PHE A 43 -12.94 -17.40 -14.40
CA PHE A 43 -11.77 -16.58 -14.16
C PHE A 43 -11.17 -16.87 -12.78
N SER A 44 -9.88 -17.22 -12.75
CA SER A 44 -9.20 -17.58 -11.49
C SER A 44 -9.02 -16.38 -10.56
N ASP A 45 -9.09 -15.16 -11.09
CA ASP A 45 -9.08 -13.88 -10.38
C ASP A 45 -10.51 -13.32 -10.16
N TYR A 46 -11.55 -14.12 -10.40
CA TYR A 46 -12.94 -13.72 -10.16
C TYR A 46 -13.22 -13.41 -8.68
N GLY A 47 -12.58 -14.12 -7.74
CA GLY A 47 -12.80 -13.96 -6.30
C GLY A 47 -14.23 -14.33 -5.86
N ALA A 48 -14.77 -13.64 -4.86
CA ALA A 48 -16.13 -13.89 -4.36
C ALA A 48 -17.21 -13.49 -5.38
N GLY A 49 -18.28 -14.28 -5.48
CA GLY A 49 -19.41 -14.02 -6.38
C GLY A 49 -20.23 -12.78 -6.04
N CYS A 50 -21.02 -12.32 -7.01
CA CYS A 50 -21.93 -11.18 -6.86
C CYS A 50 -23.34 -11.67 -6.50
N ALA A 51 -23.93 -11.12 -5.45
CA ALA A 51 -25.33 -11.35 -5.08
C ALA A 51 -26.29 -10.73 -6.11
N THR A 52 -25.91 -9.60 -6.71
CA THR A 52 -26.59 -9.00 -7.86
C THR A 52 -25.57 -8.45 -8.87
N GLY A 53 -25.91 -8.52 -10.16
CA GLY A 53 -25.12 -8.00 -11.27
C GLY A 53 -23.93 -8.88 -11.69
N SER A 54 -22.90 -8.28 -12.28
CA SER A 54 -21.74 -9.00 -12.84
C SER A 54 -20.44 -8.23 -12.64
N LYS A 55 -19.32 -8.94 -12.52
CA LYS A 55 -17.98 -8.36 -12.65
C LYS A 55 -17.61 -8.24 -14.13
N ARG A 56 -16.73 -7.30 -14.43
CA ARG A 56 -16.21 -7.07 -15.78
C ARG A 56 -14.69 -7.17 -15.79
N CYS A 57 -14.13 -7.68 -16.87
CA CYS A 57 -12.70 -7.67 -17.12
C CYS A 57 -12.45 -6.51 -18.07
N CYS A 58 -11.77 -5.47 -17.61
CA CYS A 58 -11.39 -4.33 -18.45
C CYS A 58 -9.98 -4.57 -19.00
N CYS A 59 -9.84 -4.53 -20.32
CA CYS A 59 -8.56 -4.55 -21.00
C CYS A 59 -8.13 -3.12 -21.35
N ALA A 60 -6.99 -2.69 -20.81
CA ALA A 60 -6.38 -1.42 -21.21
C ALA A 60 -5.60 -1.66 -22.50
N ARG A 61 -5.91 -0.91 -23.58
CA ARG A 61 -5.12 -0.96 -24.82
C ARG A 61 -3.66 -0.65 -24.48
N LYS A 62 -2.73 -1.49 -24.95
CA LYS A 62 -1.34 -1.11 -25.15
C LYS A 62 -1.36 0.21 -25.93
N THR A 63 -1.05 1.32 -25.28
CA THR A 63 -0.62 2.51 -26.01
C THR A 63 0.53 2.04 -26.88
N ALA A 64 0.34 2.07 -28.20
CA ALA A 64 1.40 1.76 -29.12
C ALA A 64 2.61 2.59 -28.69
N ALA A 65 3.71 1.92 -28.34
CA ALA A 65 4.98 2.59 -28.15
C ALA A 65 5.15 3.52 -29.35
N ALA A 66 5.33 4.82 -29.10
CA ALA A 66 5.36 5.83 -30.15
C ALA A 66 6.28 5.35 -31.28
N GLU A 67 5.71 5.19 -32.48
CA GLU A 67 6.52 4.97 -33.67
C GLU A 67 7.52 6.13 -33.79
N PRO A 68 8.77 5.85 -34.21
CA PRO A 68 9.77 6.89 -34.40
C PRO A 68 9.24 7.91 -35.41
N THR A 69 9.17 9.16 -34.99
CA THR A 69 8.70 10.27 -35.82
C THR A 69 9.53 10.41 -37.11
N PRO A 70 8.92 10.84 -38.23
CA PRO A 70 9.64 11.10 -39.47
C PRO A 70 10.71 12.18 -39.29
N ARG A 71 11.89 11.99 -39.90
CA ARG A 71 12.99 12.98 -39.88
C ARG A 71 12.48 14.34 -40.38
N MET A 72 12.54 15.35 -39.51
CA MET A 72 12.43 16.76 -39.88
C MET A 72 13.65 17.19 -40.72
N PRO A 73 13.50 18.19 -41.61
CA PRO A 73 14.60 18.71 -42.42
C PRO A 73 15.71 19.30 -41.56
N ASP A 74 16.94 19.23 -42.09
CA ASP A 74 18.20 19.56 -41.42
C ASP A 74 18.17 20.95 -40.76
N PHE A 75 18.17 20.98 -39.42
CA PHE A 75 18.46 22.18 -38.65
C PHE A 75 19.98 22.44 -38.64
N PRO A 76 20.44 23.70 -38.70
CA PRO A 76 21.86 24.03 -38.53
C PRO A 76 22.35 23.50 -37.18
N SER A 77 23.59 23.03 -37.13
CA SER A 77 24.12 22.36 -35.95
C SER A 77 24.08 23.29 -34.74
N CYS A 78 23.97 22.72 -33.54
CA CYS A 78 23.99 23.47 -32.27
C CYS A 78 25.13 24.49 -32.19
N ASN A 79 26.28 24.12 -32.76
CA ASN A 79 27.45 24.96 -32.82
C ASN A 79 27.29 26.14 -33.80
N ASP A 80 26.62 25.95 -34.94
CA ASP A 80 26.33 27.04 -35.89
C ASP A 80 25.37 28.08 -35.29
N TRP A 81 24.37 27.61 -34.54
CA TRP A 81 23.47 28.51 -33.81
C TRP A 81 24.22 29.33 -32.75
N CYS A 82 25.06 28.69 -31.93
CA CYS A 82 25.86 29.39 -30.92
C CYS A 82 26.86 30.39 -31.54
N LEU A 83 27.50 30.03 -32.66
CA LEU A 83 28.41 30.94 -33.37
C LEU A 83 27.68 32.15 -33.96
N SER A 84 26.47 31.95 -34.51
CA SER A 84 25.64 33.05 -35.04
C SER A 84 25.21 34.04 -33.96
N ALA A 85 25.12 33.59 -32.71
CA ALA A 85 24.78 34.40 -31.54
C ALA A 85 26.02 34.96 -30.80
N GLY A 86 27.24 34.75 -31.33
CA GLY A 86 28.48 35.33 -30.79
C GLY A 86 29.15 34.53 -29.67
N TYR A 87 28.76 33.27 -29.47
CA TYR A 87 29.38 32.37 -28.48
C TYR A 87 30.52 31.54 -29.08
N ALA A 88 31.46 31.11 -28.23
CA ALA A 88 32.65 30.42 -28.70
C ALA A 88 32.40 28.96 -29.11
N ARG A 89 31.43 28.28 -28.50
CA ARG A 89 31.08 26.88 -28.79
C ARG A 89 29.72 26.49 -28.21
N GLY A 90 28.99 25.63 -28.92
CA GLY A 90 27.79 24.96 -28.42
C GLY A 90 28.03 23.48 -28.18
N ASP A 91 27.61 22.97 -27.02
CA ASP A 91 27.60 21.53 -26.72
C ASP A 91 26.16 21.05 -26.50
N ILE A 92 25.90 19.79 -26.87
CA ILE A 92 24.62 19.12 -26.64
C ILE A 92 24.85 18.14 -25.49
N ASP A 93 24.23 18.38 -24.34
CA ASP A 93 24.21 17.38 -23.27
C ASP A 93 23.14 16.33 -23.59
N GLY A 94 23.54 15.06 -23.68
CA GLY A 94 22.78 13.95 -24.30
C GLY A 94 21.48 13.55 -23.59
N THR A 95 20.92 14.42 -22.74
CA THR A 95 19.70 14.19 -21.96
C THR A 95 18.61 15.23 -22.22
N SER A 96 18.85 16.27 -23.02
CA SER A 96 17.81 17.22 -23.45
C SER A 96 18.09 17.80 -24.85
N PRO A 97 17.07 18.25 -25.60
CA PRO A 97 17.26 18.93 -26.88
C PRO A 97 17.76 20.39 -26.74
N ALA A 98 18.16 20.83 -25.55
CA ALA A 98 18.58 22.20 -25.30
C ALA A 98 20.09 22.38 -25.59
N CYS A 99 20.41 23.28 -26.51
CA CYS A 99 21.77 23.73 -26.78
C CYS A 99 22.28 24.67 -25.67
N THR A 100 23.41 24.34 -25.05
CA THR A 100 24.10 25.24 -24.12
C THR A 100 25.29 25.90 -24.80
N CYS A 101 25.24 27.23 -24.93
CA CYS A 101 26.37 28.02 -25.44
C CYS A 101 27.19 28.54 -24.25
N SER A 102 28.48 28.21 -24.21
CA SER A 102 29.38 28.68 -23.15
C SER A 102 29.96 30.06 -23.48
N ALA A 103 29.78 31.02 -22.57
CA ALA A 103 30.46 32.31 -22.60
C ALA A 103 31.59 32.31 -21.57
N THR A 104 32.83 32.41 -22.03
CA THR A 104 33.98 32.60 -21.13
C THR A 104 33.86 33.96 -20.45
N LEU A 105 33.53 33.94 -19.16
CA LEU A 105 33.65 34.99 -18.13
C LEU A 105 34.09 36.39 -18.61
N VAL A 106 33.17 37.34 -18.71
CA VAL A 106 33.08 38.62 -17.96
C VAL A 106 31.63 39.13 -18.15
N PHE A 107 30.97 39.63 -17.09
CA PHE A 107 29.59 40.18 -17.04
C PHE A 107 28.44 39.21 -16.73
N VAL A 108 28.45 38.59 -15.55
CA VAL A 108 27.24 38.00 -14.96
C VAL A 108 26.32 39.07 -14.30
N THR A 109 26.77 40.31 -14.14
CA THR A 109 25.96 41.34 -13.44
C THR A 109 25.04 42.19 -14.35
N VAL A 110 25.10 42.04 -15.69
CA VAL A 110 24.34 42.92 -16.61
C VAL A 110 23.14 42.23 -17.27
N CYS A 111 23.12 40.90 -17.42
CA CYS A 111 21.97 40.22 -18.05
C CYS A 111 20.70 40.17 -17.19
N ALA A 112 20.82 40.19 -15.85
CA ALA A 112 19.66 40.29 -14.96
C ALA A 112 18.95 41.66 -15.02
N LEU A 113 19.62 42.71 -15.51
CA LEU A 113 19.08 44.08 -15.57
C LEU A 113 18.41 44.41 -16.91
N VAL A 114 18.70 43.66 -17.98
CA VAL A 114 18.09 43.90 -19.31
C VAL A 114 16.78 43.12 -19.50
N ALA A 115 16.60 41.99 -18.83
CA ALA A 115 15.35 41.22 -18.89
C ALA A 115 14.17 41.85 -18.10
N LEU A 116 14.41 42.87 -17.26
CA LEU A 116 13.39 43.50 -16.40
C LEU A 116 12.87 44.86 -16.89
N ARG A 117 13.25 45.34 -18.09
CA ARG A 117 12.74 46.61 -18.64
C ARG A 117 11.44 46.49 -19.46
N GLY A 118 10.82 45.31 -19.51
CA GLY A 118 9.58 45.08 -20.27
C GLY A 118 8.28 45.02 -19.46
N ALA A 119 8.32 45.07 -18.13
CA ALA A 119 7.11 44.94 -17.29
C ALA A 119 6.90 46.17 -16.41
N ALA A 120 5.69 46.72 -16.46
CA ALA A 120 5.22 47.82 -15.63
C ALA A 120 5.32 47.48 -14.13
N PRO A 121 5.50 48.48 -13.23
CA PRO A 121 5.72 48.21 -11.82
C PRO A 121 4.38 47.99 -11.11
N ALA A 122 4.09 46.76 -10.72
CA ALA A 122 3.17 46.49 -9.62
C ALA A 122 3.60 45.23 -8.85
N GLN A 123 4.19 45.47 -7.69
CA GLN A 123 4.26 44.61 -6.51
C GLN A 123 4.62 43.12 -6.74
N LEU A 124 5.90 42.79 -6.71
CA LEU A 124 6.35 41.47 -6.23
C LEU A 124 7.30 41.67 -5.05
N GLY A 125 6.84 41.28 -3.86
CA GLY A 125 7.66 41.18 -2.66
C GLY A 125 8.73 40.10 -2.81
N ALA A 126 9.84 40.31 -2.12
CA ALA A 126 11.00 39.43 -2.11
C ALA A 126 10.63 38.03 -1.57
N ALA A 127 10.44 37.08 -2.48
CA ALA A 127 10.55 35.65 -2.17
C ALA A 127 11.99 35.21 -2.48
N THR A 128 12.68 34.72 -1.46
CA THR A 128 14.02 34.14 -1.58
C THR A 128 13.94 32.84 -2.40
N ALA A 129 14.85 32.71 -3.38
CA ALA A 129 14.93 31.62 -4.34
C ALA A 129 14.93 30.16 -3.80
N PRO A 130 15.41 29.81 -2.59
CA PRO A 130 15.41 28.41 -2.16
C PRO A 130 14.02 27.78 -1.97
N ALA A 131 12.98 28.54 -1.62
CA ALA A 131 11.64 27.97 -1.35
C ALA A 131 10.83 27.63 -2.61
N ALA A 132 11.23 28.14 -3.78
CA ALA A 132 10.51 27.91 -5.03
C ALA A 132 10.95 26.64 -5.77
N ILE A 133 12.14 26.12 -5.45
CA ILE A 133 12.73 24.94 -6.12
C ILE A 133 12.25 23.62 -5.48
N GLU A 134 11.95 23.60 -4.18
CA GLU A 134 11.38 22.41 -3.51
C GLU A 134 10.02 21.99 -4.08
N LYS A 135 9.25 22.94 -4.63
CA LYS A 135 7.86 22.71 -5.06
C LYS A 135 7.70 22.03 -6.43
N LEU A 136 8.79 21.67 -7.10
CA LEU A 136 8.81 21.12 -8.46
C LEU A 136 9.30 19.67 -8.55
N LEU A 137 9.62 19.02 -7.43
CA LEU A 137 10.17 17.66 -7.42
C LEU A 137 9.04 16.65 -7.23
N GLY A 138 8.69 15.94 -8.31
CA GLY A 138 7.50 15.08 -8.36
C GLY A 138 7.65 13.72 -7.69
N SER A 139 8.88 13.26 -7.45
CA SER A 139 9.15 11.96 -6.83
C SER A 139 10.38 12.01 -5.90
N CYS A 140 10.46 11.05 -4.98
CA CYS A 140 11.65 10.85 -4.12
C CYS A 140 12.90 10.55 -4.98
N ASP A 141 12.74 9.88 -6.12
CA ASP A 141 13.80 9.68 -7.11
C ASP A 141 14.33 11.01 -7.68
N ASP A 142 13.42 11.93 -8.02
CA ASP A 142 13.79 13.26 -8.54
C ASP A 142 14.49 14.11 -7.48
N GLN A 143 14.09 13.98 -6.21
CA GLN A 143 14.78 14.63 -5.10
C GLN A 143 16.21 14.10 -4.92
N CYS A 144 16.39 12.78 -4.95
CA CYS A 144 17.72 12.18 -4.86
C CYS A 144 18.62 12.59 -6.03
N ARG A 145 18.07 12.67 -7.24
CA ARG A 145 18.81 13.12 -8.44
C ARG A 145 19.10 14.62 -8.42
N THR A 146 18.20 15.44 -7.89
CA THR A 146 18.35 16.90 -7.82
C THR A 146 19.24 17.33 -6.66
N ALA A 147 19.29 16.60 -5.55
CA ALA A 147 20.21 16.86 -4.44
C ALA A 147 21.69 16.92 -4.89
N LYS A 148 22.01 16.33 -6.06
CA LYS A 148 23.27 16.44 -6.80
C LYS A 148 23.68 17.89 -7.12
N THR A 149 22.75 18.79 -7.36
CA THR A 149 23.07 20.14 -7.85
C THR A 149 23.24 21.16 -6.73
N LEU A 150 22.64 20.90 -5.56
CA LEU A 150 22.54 21.90 -4.49
C LEU A 150 23.49 21.66 -3.30
N PHE A 151 23.83 20.41 -2.96
CA PHE A 151 24.44 20.12 -1.64
C PHE A 151 25.64 19.18 -1.65
N SER A 152 26.03 18.58 -2.78
CA SER A 152 27.16 17.64 -2.83
C SER A 152 27.60 17.30 -4.25
N THR A 153 28.89 17.07 -4.47
CA THR A 153 29.44 16.54 -5.72
C THR A 153 29.26 15.01 -5.87
N GLU A 154 28.63 14.36 -4.90
CA GLU A 154 28.45 12.91 -4.89
C GLU A 154 27.20 12.50 -5.70
N ASN A 155 27.36 11.47 -6.53
CA ASN A 155 26.25 10.91 -7.29
C ASN A 155 25.37 10.03 -6.39
N TRP A 156 24.17 10.53 -6.10
CA TRP A 156 23.10 9.78 -5.47
C TRP A 156 22.23 9.13 -6.55
N GLY A 157 21.91 7.86 -6.38
CA GLY A 157 21.12 7.06 -7.29
C GLY A 157 19.63 7.19 -6.99
N ASN A 158 18.92 6.07 -7.12
CA ASN A 158 17.47 6.04 -6.86
C ASN A 158 17.16 6.26 -5.38
N GLY A 159 16.09 7.01 -5.13
CA GLY A 159 15.43 7.21 -3.87
C GLY A 159 14.31 6.21 -3.66
N TYR A 160 13.99 5.94 -2.39
CA TYR A 160 12.76 5.23 -2.04
C TYR A 160 12.19 5.82 -0.74
N ILE A 161 10.87 5.83 -0.63
CA ILE A 161 10.18 6.33 0.55
C ILE A 161 10.02 5.20 1.55
N ILE A 162 10.32 5.47 2.82
CA ILE A 162 9.98 4.60 3.95
C ILE A 162 8.92 5.25 4.83
N GLY A 163 8.19 4.41 5.57
CA GLY A 163 7.05 4.81 6.39
C GLY A 163 5.74 4.31 5.79
N THR A 164 5.11 3.36 6.49
CA THR A 164 3.84 2.78 6.05
C THR A 164 2.68 3.49 6.73
N ALA A 165 1.83 4.15 5.95
CA ALA A 165 0.62 4.73 6.48
C ALA A 165 -0.37 3.62 6.96
N PRO A 166 -1.17 3.86 8.01
CA PRO A 166 -1.38 5.16 8.67
C PRO A 166 -0.38 5.49 9.80
N LEU A 167 0.47 4.56 10.24
CA LEU A 167 1.37 4.77 11.39
C LEU A 167 2.81 5.03 10.90
N CYS A 168 3.13 6.26 10.51
CA CYS A 168 4.52 6.59 10.14
C CYS A 168 5.25 7.17 11.35
N ASP A 169 6.17 6.43 11.94
CA ASP A 169 7.16 6.95 12.89
C ASP A 169 8.52 6.49 12.38
N VAL A 170 8.90 7.04 11.22
CA VAL A 170 10.17 6.74 10.56
C VAL A 170 11.01 7.99 10.51
N ASN A 171 12.30 7.84 10.76
CA ASN A 171 13.26 8.91 10.74
C ASN A 171 14.45 8.55 9.83
N CYS A 172 15.39 9.47 9.71
CA CYS A 172 16.53 9.30 8.83
C CYS A 172 17.50 8.18 9.25
N ASP A 173 17.46 7.75 10.51
CA ASP A 173 18.29 6.63 10.97
C ASP A 173 17.80 5.29 10.37
N ASP A 174 16.52 5.21 9.99
CA ASP A 174 15.92 4.04 9.35
C ASP A 174 16.37 3.84 7.89
N CYS A 175 17.00 4.84 7.27
CA CYS A 175 17.58 4.70 5.93
C CYS A 175 18.81 3.78 5.91
N GLY A 176 19.39 3.47 7.07
CA GLY A 176 20.63 2.71 7.16
C GLY A 176 21.87 3.55 6.83
N THR A 177 23.05 3.01 7.15
CA THR A 177 24.31 3.74 7.05
C THR A 177 24.69 4.08 5.59
N GLY A 178 25.25 5.27 5.40
CA GLY A 178 25.73 5.73 4.08
C GLY A 178 24.64 6.20 3.11
N ARG A 179 23.40 6.38 3.58
CA ARG A 179 22.30 6.96 2.81
C ARG A 179 22.06 8.42 3.21
N LYS A 180 21.60 9.23 2.26
CA LYS A 180 21.04 10.56 2.56
C LYS A 180 19.55 10.42 2.77
N CYS A 181 19.02 11.26 3.64
CA CYS A 181 17.61 11.26 4.01
C CYS A 181 17.04 12.65 3.88
N PHE A 182 15.81 12.72 3.37
CA PHE A 182 15.01 13.93 3.25
C PHE A 182 13.61 13.65 3.80
N THR A 183 12.97 14.66 4.39
CA THR A 183 11.55 14.55 4.74
C THR A 183 10.75 14.46 3.45
N ALA A 184 9.93 13.42 3.29
CA ALA A 184 9.11 13.29 2.10
C ALA A 184 7.99 14.35 2.13
N ASP A 185 7.80 15.06 1.02
CA ASP A 185 6.72 16.00 0.85
C ASP A 185 5.42 15.21 0.55
N PRO A 186 4.31 15.47 1.29
CA PRO A 186 3.03 14.81 1.06
C PRO A 186 2.44 15.01 -0.34
N THR A 187 2.99 15.92 -1.15
CA THR A 187 2.63 16.14 -2.55
C THR A 187 3.42 15.30 -3.55
N GLU A 188 4.44 14.56 -3.11
CA GLU A 188 5.18 13.63 -3.96
C GLU A 188 4.27 12.53 -4.51
N GLN A 189 4.47 12.17 -5.78
CA GLN A 189 3.71 11.13 -6.47
C GLN A 189 3.81 9.77 -5.76
N ASP A 190 4.96 9.50 -5.14
CA ASP A 190 5.25 8.25 -4.44
C ASP A 190 4.85 8.27 -2.96
N TYR A 191 4.36 9.42 -2.44
CA TYR A 191 4.06 9.57 -1.02
C TYR A 191 2.99 8.59 -0.54
N GLY A 192 2.05 8.20 -1.41
CA GLY A 192 0.94 7.30 -1.05
C GLY A 192 0.00 7.91 0.00
N LYS A 193 -0.54 7.08 0.91
CA LYS A 193 -1.47 7.54 1.97
C LYS A 193 -0.76 8.38 3.04
N LEU A 194 -1.46 9.36 3.63
CA LEU A 194 -0.99 10.22 4.73
C LEU A 194 -0.81 9.45 6.06
N CYS A 195 0.08 9.95 6.90
CA CYS A 195 0.35 9.45 8.25
C CYS A 195 -0.60 10.09 9.27
N TYR A 196 -1.03 9.34 10.29
CA TYR A 196 -2.05 9.76 11.27
C TYR A 196 -1.62 10.96 12.13
N ASN A 197 -0.31 11.15 12.33
CA ASN A 197 0.28 12.18 13.20
C ASN A 197 1.21 13.16 12.45
N ALA A 198 0.97 13.42 11.16
CA ALA A 198 1.70 14.49 10.46
C ALA A 198 1.46 15.85 11.16
N PRO A 199 2.48 16.68 11.42
CA PRO A 199 3.77 16.75 10.72
C PRO A 199 4.98 16.10 11.42
N VAL A 200 4.86 15.63 12.66
CA VAL A 200 6.00 15.09 13.44
C VAL A 200 6.42 13.68 13.00
N ASN A 201 5.47 12.97 12.39
CA ASN A 201 5.51 11.55 12.11
C ASN A 201 5.36 11.35 10.58
N GLY A 202 6.32 11.90 9.85
CA GLY A 202 6.34 11.91 8.39
C GLY A 202 6.94 10.64 7.79
N LYS A 203 6.77 10.50 6.47
CA LYS A 203 7.58 9.57 5.69
C LYS A 203 8.92 10.22 5.38
N VAL A 204 9.96 9.42 5.14
CA VAL A 204 11.26 9.94 4.72
C VAL A 204 11.69 9.29 3.41
N CYS A 205 12.33 10.09 2.56
CA CYS A 205 12.94 9.68 1.30
C CYS A 205 14.41 9.32 1.55
N CYS A 206 14.80 8.08 1.27
CA CYS A 206 16.15 7.56 1.46
C CYS A 206 16.87 7.42 0.11
N CYS A 207 18.00 8.13 -0.05
CA CYS A 207 18.84 8.10 -1.25
C CYS A 207 20.07 7.22 -1.07
N ALA A 208 20.28 6.25 -1.96
CA ALA A 208 21.48 5.43 -1.99
C ALA A 208 22.56 6.05 -2.91
N ARG A 209 23.86 5.84 -2.63
CA ARG A 209 24.95 6.24 -3.55
C ARG A 209 24.96 5.35 -4.81
N THR A 210 25.19 5.93 -5.99
CA THR A 210 25.25 5.15 -7.25
C THR A 210 26.35 4.09 -7.26
N SER A 211 27.43 4.29 -6.50
CA SER A 211 28.53 3.32 -6.37
C SER A 211 28.23 2.16 -5.41
N ALA A 212 27.11 2.19 -4.68
CA ALA A 212 26.68 1.15 -3.74
C ALA A 212 25.56 0.25 -4.29
N LEU A 213 25.30 0.29 -5.61
CA LEU A 213 24.25 -0.50 -6.27
C LEU A 213 24.66 -1.96 -6.45
N SER A 214 24.80 -2.69 -5.35
CA SER A 214 24.68 -4.15 -5.35
C SER A 214 23.19 -4.50 -5.36
N ALA A 215 22.61 -4.55 -6.57
CA ALA A 215 21.20 -4.82 -6.88
C ALA A 215 20.19 -3.86 -6.19
N PRO A 216 19.10 -3.44 -6.88
CA PRO A 216 17.98 -2.84 -6.16
C PRO A 216 17.53 -3.83 -5.07
N PRO A 217 17.22 -3.37 -3.84
CA PRO A 217 16.54 -4.24 -2.89
C PRO A 217 15.30 -4.81 -3.59
N PRO A 218 14.98 -6.10 -3.38
CA PRO A 218 13.77 -6.68 -3.96
C PRO A 218 12.59 -5.75 -3.67
N PRO A 219 11.63 -5.61 -4.60
CA PRO A 219 10.43 -4.81 -4.35
C PRO A 219 9.89 -5.17 -2.96
N PRO A 220 9.43 -4.20 -2.16
CA PRO A 220 8.94 -4.48 -0.82
C PRO A 220 8.01 -5.67 -0.93
N ALA A 221 8.33 -6.74 -0.19
CA ALA A 221 7.51 -7.94 -0.18
C ALA A 221 6.05 -7.50 -0.01
N PRO A 222 5.08 -8.11 -0.73
CA PRO A 222 3.67 -7.74 -0.59
C PRO A 222 3.39 -7.60 0.89
N VAL A 223 2.97 -6.40 1.31
CA VAL A 223 2.86 -6.02 2.72
C VAL A 223 2.16 -7.16 3.41
N ARG A 224 2.90 -7.95 4.20
CA ARG A 224 2.33 -9.14 4.81
C ARG A 224 1.24 -8.62 5.71
N SER A 225 0.01 -8.89 5.33
CA SER A 225 -1.16 -8.51 6.11
C SER A 225 -1.06 -9.20 7.46
N MET A 226 -0.79 -8.44 8.52
CA MET A 226 -0.61 -8.95 9.89
C MET A 226 -1.98 -9.22 10.51
N ARG A 227 -2.16 -10.18 11.42
CA ARG A 227 -3.43 -10.29 12.15
C ARG A 227 -3.50 -9.26 13.27
N CYS A 228 -4.68 -8.80 13.67
CA CYS A 228 -4.82 -7.91 14.83
C CYS A 228 -4.22 -8.54 16.10
N ALA A 229 -4.32 -9.86 16.23
CA ALA A 229 -3.68 -10.61 17.32
C ALA A 229 -2.15 -10.44 17.33
N ASP A 230 -1.50 -10.51 16.18
CA ASP A 230 -0.05 -10.38 16.06
C ASP A 230 0.39 -8.95 16.39
N PHE A 231 -0.34 -7.95 15.89
CA PHE A 231 -0.11 -6.54 16.20
C PHE A 231 -0.16 -6.26 17.72
N CYS A 232 -1.17 -6.79 18.40
CA CYS A 232 -1.29 -6.63 19.86
C CYS A 232 -0.22 -7.41 20.62
N ALA A 233 0.18 -8.58 20.13
CA ALA A 233 1.22 -9.40 20.75
C ALA A 233 2.60 -8.74 20.63
N GLU A 234 2.95 -8.25 19.44
CA GLU A 234 4.20 -7.52 19.18
C GLU A 234 4.26 -6.20 19.97
N GLY A 235 3.14 -5.50 20.10
CA GLY A 235 3.04 -4.30 20.94
C GLY A 235 3.06 -4.56 22.45
N GLY A 236 3.08 -5.82 22.90
CA GLY A 236 3.03 -6.17 24.32
C GLY A 236 1.66 -5.95 24.97
N PHE A 237 0.64 -5.68 24.18
CA PHE A 237 -0.75 -5.43 24.59
C PHE A 237 -1.58 -6.71 24.69
N GLY A 238 -0.98 -7.90 24.65
CA GLY A 238 -1.70 -9.17 24.80
C GLY A 238 -2.42 -9.60 23.53
N TYR A 239 -3.64 -10.12 23.67
CA TYR A 239 -4.42 -10.63 22.55
C TYR A 239 -5.18 -9.50 21.84
N GLY A 240 -5.30 -9.60 20.51
CA GLY A 240 -5.98 -8.62 19.66
C GLY A 240 -7.11 -9.23 18.84
N MET A 241 -8.21 -8.49 18.69
CA MET A 241 -9.29 -8.85 17.75
C MET A 241 -9.83 -7.63 17.01
N VAL A 242 -10.22 -7.84 15.74
CA VAL A 242 -10.91 -6.82 14.95
C VAL A 242 -12.40 -6.80 15.31
N ILE A 243 -12.90 -5.63 15.70
CA ILE A 243 -14.30 -5.35 16.00
C ILE A 243 -14.94 -4.44 14.96
N GLY A 244 -16.25 -4.61 14.76
CA GLY A 244 -17.06 -3.92 13.76
C GLY A 244 -17.49 -4.86 12.64
N THR A 245 -18.79 -4.90 12.35
CA THR A 245 -19.37 -5.85 11.40
C THR A 245 -19.73 -5.12 10.10
N ALA A 246 -19.21 -5.61 8.97
CA ALA A 246 -19.61 -5.13 7.66
C ALA A 246 -21.08 -5.57 7.36
N PRO A 247 -21.88 -4.76 6.63
CA PRO A 247 -21.45 -3.57 5.88
C PRO A 247 -21.46 -2.24 6.65
N ALA A 248 -22.03 -2.06 7.84
CA ALA A 248 -22.00 -0.75 8.52
C ALA A 248 -21.22 -0.80 9.83
N CYS A 249 -19.98 -0.32 9.84
CA CYS A 249 -19.08 -0.45 11.00
C CYS A 249 -18.92 0.89 11.73
N GLY A 250 -19.56 1.04 12.88
CA GLY A 250 -19.41 2.21 13.75
C GLY A 250 -18.43 1.99 14.91
N ALA A 251 -17.45 1.10 14.77
CA ALA A 251 -16.61 0.73 15.90
C ALA A 251 -15.68 1.88 16.33
N SER A 252 -15.60 2.13 17.63
CA SER A 252 -14.81 3.19 18.23
C SER A 252 -13.97 2.64 19.37
N CYS A 253 -12.71 3.09 19.44
CA CYS A 253 -11.80 2.67 20.50
C CYS A 253 -12.31 3.04 21.90
N GLY A 254 -13.01 4.18 22.03
CA GLY A 254 -13.44 4.70 23.32
C GLY A 254 -14.67 4.00 23.91
N SER A 255 -15.55 3.45 23.06
CA SER A 255 -16.77 2.77 23.51
C SER A 255 -16.66 1.25 23.48
N ASP A 256 -15.88 0.71 22.54
CA ASP A 256 -15.97 -0.72 22.19
C ASP A 256 -14.71 -1.50 22.57
N CYS A 257 -13.60 -0.82 22.90
CA CYS A 257 -12.38 -1.47 23.37
C CYS A 257 -12.14 -1.18 24.86
N GLY A 258 -11.78 -2.22 25.62
CA GLY A 258 -11.33 -2.09 27.01
C GLY A 258 -9.83 -1.82 27.18
N GLY A 259 -9.08 -1.65 26.08
CA GLY A 259 -7.61 -1.56 26.08
C GLY A 259 -7.04 -0.75 24.92
N GLU A 260 -5.77 -1.01 24.59
CA GLU A 260 -5.11 -0.33 23.48
C GLU A 260 -5.85 -0.62 22.18
N CYS A 261 -5.95 0.37 21.30
CA CYS A 261 -6.80 0.25 20.12
C CYS A 261 -6.22 0.99 18.92
N SER A 262 -6.33 0.36 17.75
CA SER A 262 -5.95 0.97 16.47
C SER A 262 -7.09 0.88 15.45
N THR A 263 -7.05 1.74 14.44
CA THR A 263 -7.97 1.64 13.30
C THR A 263 -7.62 0.39 12.50
N ALA A 264 -8.54 -0.56 12.40
CA ALA A 264 -8.32 -1.72 11.55
C ALA A 264 -8.55 -1.31 10.09
N THR A 265 -7.55 -1.56 9.25
CA THR A 265 -7.59 -1.37 7.79
C THR A 265 -7.34 -2.70 7.07
N ASP A 266 -7.31 -2.67 5.75
CA ASP A 266 -6.87 -3.76 4.87
C ASP A 266 -5.43 -4.24 5.13
N PHE A 267 -4.67 -3.53 5.96
CA PHE A 267 -3.41 -4.02 6.52
C PHE A 267 -3.59 -5.29 7.37
N PHE A 268 -4.75 -5.43 8.03
CA PHE A 268 -5.02 -6.58 8.87
C PHE A 268 -5.57 -7.75 8.04
N SER A 269 -4.94 -8.93 8.12
CA SER A 269 -5.42 -10.11 7.38
C SER A 269 -6.79 -10.61 7.87
N ASP A 270 -7.13 -10.30 9.12
CA ASP A 270 -8.43 -10.56 9.75
C ASP A 270 -9.42 -9.38 9.63
N TYR A 271 -9.12 -8.35 8.82
CA TYR A 271 -10.01 -7.21 8.60
C TYR A 271 -11.36 -7.60 7.96
N GLY A 272 -11.36 -8.64 7.12
CA GLY A 272 -12.55 -9.11 6.40
C GLY A 272 -13.10 -8.08 5.40
N ALA A 273 -14.42 -8.08 5.20
CA ALA A 273 -15.10 -7.20 4.24
C ALA A 273 -15.11 -5.73 4.69
N GLY A 274 -14.94 -4.76 3.79
CA GLY A 274 -14.93 -3.33 4.12
C GLY A 274 -16.25 -2.79 4.71
N CYS A 275 -16.18 -1.60 5.30
CA CYS A 275 -17.33 -0.89 5.89
C CYS A 275 -17.88 0.13 4.90
N ALA A 276 -19.19 0.13 4.67
CA ALA A 276 -19.92 1.13 3.90
C ALA A 276 -19.92 2.50 4.61
N THR A 277 -20.00 2.50 5.94
CA THR A 277 -19.83 3.69 6.78
C THR A 277 -19.00 3.34 8.02
N GLY A 278 -18.20 4.31 8.48
CA GLY A 278 -17.32 4.22 9.65
C GLY A 278 -16.10 3.28 9.49
N SER A 279 -15.55 2.80 10.60
CA SER A 279 -14.31 2.00 10.63
C SER A 279 -14.45 0.79 11.54
N LYS A 280 -13.69 -0.26 11.25
CA LYS A 280 -13.40 -1.31 12.23
C LYS A 280 -12.26 -0.88 13.15
N ARG A 281 -12.18 -1.49 14.32
CA ARG A 281 -11.07 -1.27 15.26
C ARG A 281 -10.38 -2.58 15.57
N CYS A 282 -9.06 -2.55 15.71
CA CYS A 282 -8.30 -3.64 16.33
C CYS A 282 -8.22 -3.31 17.82
N CYS A 283 -8.90 -4.09 18.67
CA CYS A 283 -8.84 -3.94 20.12
C CYS A 283 -7.84 -4.92 20.70
N CYS A 284 -6.87 -4.42 21.46
CA CYS A 284 -5.97 -5.22 22.28
C CYS A 284 -6.53 -5.35 23.70
N ALA A 285 -6.60 -6.57 24.22
CA ALA A 285 -6.99 -6.82 25.60
C ALA A 285 -5.91 -6.33 26.56
N ARG A 286 -6.22 -5.43 27.50
CA ARG A 286 -5.25 -5.03 28.52
C ARG A 286 -4.67 -6.29 29.17
N LYS A 287 -3.34 -6.36 29.20
CA LYS A 287 -2.60 -7.39 29.94
C LYS A 287 -2.96 -7.25 31.42
N THR A 288 -4.06 -7.85 31.86
CA THR A 288 -4.36 -7.99 33.29
C THR A 288 -3.18 -8.73 33.89
N ALA A 289 -2.51 -8.10 34.84
CA ALA A 289 -1.38 -8.68 35.55
C ALA A 289 -1.80 -10.06 36.09
N ALA A 290 -1.20 -11.10 35.53
CA ALA A 290 -1.08 -12.47 36.03
C ALA A 290 -2.29 -13.04 36.81
N ALA A 291 -3.23 -13.63 36.07
CA ALA A 291 -3.61 -14.99 36.44
C ALA A 291 -2.49 -15.91 35.90
N GLU A 292 -2.00 -16.83 36.73
CA GLU A 292 -0.88 -17.72 36.40
C GLU A 292 -1.01 -18.38 35.01
N PRO A 293 0.12 -18.66 34.33
CA PRO A 293 0.10 -19.24 33.01
C PRO A 293 -0.46 -20.66 33.08
N THR A 294 -1.72 -20.85 32.68
CA THR A 294 -2.12 -22.13 32.10
C THR A 294 -1.19 -22.38 30.91
N PRO A 295 -0.52 -23.54 30.82
CA PRO A 295 0.42 -23.84 29.75
C PRO A 295 -0.17 -23.51 28.39
N ARG A 296 0.56 -22.72 27.57
CA ARG A 296 0.21 -22.49 26.17
C ARG A 296 0.14 -23.84 25.46
N MET A 297 -1.05 -24.21 25.01
CA MET A 297 -1.30 -25.38 24.17
C MET A 297 -0.92 -25.02 22.71
N PRO A 298 -0.22 -25.89 21.96
CA PRO A 298 0.14 -25.62 20.58
C PRO A 298 -1.10 -25.62 19.65
N ASP A 299 -1.06 -24.77 18.62
CA ASP A 299 -1.90 -24.70 17.41
C ASP A 299 -3.18 -25.56 17.38
N HIS A 300 -4.33 -24.91 17.61
CA HIS A 300 -5.72 -25.30 17.31
C HIS A 300 -5.98 -26.76 16.85
N PRO A 301 -5.88 -27.76 17.75
CA PRO A 301 -6.25 -29.13 17.44
C PRO A 301 -7.74 -29.21 17.05
N SER A 302 -8.11 -30.17 16.19
CA SER A 302 -9.52 -30.50 15.97
C SER A 302 -10.18 -30.97 17.28
N CYS A 303 -11.53 -30.97 17.36
CA CYS A 303 -12.23 -31.58 18.51
C CYS A 303 -11.76 -33.03 18.74
N ASN A 304 -11.50 -33.75 17.65
CA ASN A 304 -11.01 -35.12 17.69
C ASN A 304 -9.58 -35.20 18.25
N ASP A 305 -8.66 -34.35 17.79
CA ASP A 305 -7.28 -34.33 18.30
C ASP A 305 -7.23 -34.00 19.79
N TRP A 306 -8.11 -33.09 20.23
CA TRP A 306 -8.25 -32.75 21.63
C TRP A 306 -8.72 -33.97 22.46
N CYS A 307 -9.79 -34.65 22.03
CA CYS A 307 -10.28 -35.85 22.70
C CYS A 307 -9.22 -36.97 22.74
N LEU A 308 -8.49 -37.18 21.63
CA LEU A 308 -7.40 -38.15 21.58
C LEU A 308 -6.27 -37.79 22.56
N SER A 309 -5.91 -36.51 22.67
CA SER A 309 -4.89 -36.05 23.62
C SER A 309 -5.28 -36.27 25.08
N ALA A 310 -6.59 -36.28 25.37
CA ALA A 310 -7.15 -36.53 26.69
C ALA A 310 -7.43 -38.03 26.96
N GLY A 311 -7.06 -38.93 26.04
CA GLY A 311 -7.19 -40.38 26.21
C GLY A 311 -8.53 -40.98 25.79
N TYR A 312 -9.37 -40.22 25.08
CA TYR A 312 -10.61 -40.72 24.50
C TYR A 312 -10.38 -41.32 23.11
N ALA A 313 -11.24 -42.22 22.65
CA ALA A 313 -11.10 -42.87 21.35
C ALA A 313 -11.48 -41.96 20.17
N ARG A 314 -12.41 -41.01 20.38
CA ARG A 314 -12.90 -40.10 19.32
C ARG A 314 -13.53 -38.83 19.89
N GLY A 315 -13.44 -37.74 19.14
CA GLY A 315 -14.17 -36.49 19.38
C GLY A 315 -15.08 -36.07 18.22
N ASP A 316 -16.31 -35.65 18.52
CA ASP A 316 -17.27 -35.11 17.55
C ASP A 316 -17.87 -33.77 18.04
N ILE A 317 -18.04 -32.81 17.13
CA ILE A 317 -18.71 -31.54 17.45
C ILE A 317 -20.23 -31.73 17.37
N ASP A 318 -20.94 -31.38 18.44
CA ASP A 318 -22.40 -31.31 18.45
C ASP A 318 -22.90 -29.86 18.36
N GLY A 319 -23.96 -29.66 17.58
CA GLY A 319 -24.54 -28.36 17.23
C GLY A 319 -24.18 -27.89 15.82
N THR A 320 -25.08 -28.09 14.87
CA THR A 320 -24.96 -27.54 13.50
C THR A 320 -25.37 -26.08 13.43
N SER A 321 -24.54 -25.25 12.80
CA SER A 321 -24.91 -23.88 12.40
C SER A 321 -26.09 -23.93 11.42
N PRO A 322 -27.06 -23.00 11.46
CA PRO A 322 -27.02 -21.72 12.20
C PRO A 322 -27.62 -21.71 13.63
N ALA A 323 -28.28 -22.75 14.14
CA ALA A 323 -28.88 -22.73 15.49
C ALA A 323 -28.36 -23.90 16.36
N CYS A 324 -27.40 -23.61 17.25
CA CYS A 324 -26.68 -24.63 18.01
C CYS A 324 -27.24 -24.79 19.43
N ASN A 325 -27.81 -25.95 19.75
CA ASN A 325 -28.03 -26.43 21.12
C ASN A 325 -27.26 -27.75 21.27
N GLY A 326 -25.93 -27.69 21.31
CA GLY A 326 -25.13 -28.92 21.47
C GLY A 326 -25.39 -29.53 22.85
N GLU A 327 -25.87 -30.77 22.87
CA GLU A 327 -26.15 -31.51 24.10
C GLU A 327 -25.05 -32.57 24.34
N CYS A 328 -24.76 -32.83 25.61
CA CYS A 328 -23.69 -33.76 26.00
C CYS A 328 -24.19 -35.19 26.23
N GLU A 329 -25.42 -35.51 25.88
CA GLU A 329 -26.01 -36.80 26.24
C GLU A 329 -25.20 -37.96 25.64
N GLY A 330 -24.79 -38.89 26.50
CA GLY A 330 -24.06 -40.10 26.13
C GLY A 330 -22.54 -39.95 25.95
N ALA A 331 -21.98 -38.73 26.00
CA ALA A 331 -20.54 -38.55 25.88
C ALA A 331 -19.79 -38.93 27.17
N ALA A 332 -18.62 -39.55 27.04
CA ALA A 332 -17.74 -39.85 28.16
C ALA A 332 -17.18 -38.56 28.79
N ALA A 333 -16.95 -37.53 27.96
CA ALA A 333 -16.68 -36.18 28.43
C ALA A 333 -17.18 -35.13 27.43
N CYS A 334 -17.49 -33.94 27.92
CA CYS A 334 -18.09 -32.89 27.12
C CYS A 334 -17.57 -31.52 27.51
N PHE A 335 -17.15 -30.75 26.50
CA PHE A 335 -16.52 -29.45 26.69
C PHE A 335 -17.19 -28.39 25.84
N LEU A 336 -17.28 -27.17 26.37
CA LEU A 336 -17.67 -26.01 25.59
C LEU A 336 -16.59 -25.78 24.55
N ALA A 337 -16.95 -25.98 23.29
CA ALA A 337 -16.07 -25.65 22.19
C ALA A 337 -16.10 -24.12 22.07
N THR A 338 -15.03 -23.47 22.50
CA THR A 338 -14.79 -22.06 22.19
C THR A 338 -14.33 -21.93 20.74
N ASP A 339 -14.26 -20.72 20.20
CA ASP A 339 -13.92 -20.42 18.79
C ASP A 339 -12.47 -20.82 18.39
N MET A 340 -11.82 -21.72 19.13
CA MET A 340 -10.42 -22.13 19.02
C MET A 340 -10.21 -23.51 18.40
N LEU A 341 -11.23 -24.19 17.86
CA LEU A 341 -11.04 -25.46 17.15
C LEU A 341 -10.99 -25.23 15.63
N SER A 342 -10.09 -25.92 14.93
CA SER A 342 -9.94 -25.77 13.46
C SER A 342 -11.15 -26.28 12.67
N ASP A 343 -11.90 -27.24 13.21
CA ASP A 343 -13.15 -27.77 12.62
C ASP A 343 -14.38 -26.88 12.88
N TYR A 344 -14.17 -25.72 13.51
CA TYR A 344 -15.26 -24.82 13.86
C TYR A 344 -15.78 -24.10 12.62
N GLY A 345 -16.79 -24.68 11.96
CA GLY A 345 -17.59 -23.97 10.97
C GLY A 345 -18.30 -22.75 11.56
N LYS A 346 -19.00 -21.96 10.72
CA LYS A 346 -19.67 -20.68 11.05
C LYS A 346 -20.33 -20.62 12.45
N SER A 347 -20.30 -19.42 13.05
CA SER A 347 -20.86 -19.08 14.36
C SER A 347 -22.36 -19.38 14.49
N CYS A 348 -22.84 -19.57 15.73
CA CYS A 348 -24.25 -19.83 16.04
C CYS A 348 -25.03 -18.50 16.11
N PHE A 349 -26.21 -18.43 15.49
CA PHE A 349 -26.94 -17.18 15.22
C PHE A 349 -27.67 -16.58 16.45
N LEU A 350 -27.83 -17.35 17.53
CA LEU A 350 -28.68 -16.98 18.68
C LEU A 350 -28.03 -17.23 20.06
N GLY A 351 -26.69 -17.11 20.16
CA GLY A 351 -25.99 -17.32 21.43
C GLY A 351 -25.91 -18.77 21.91
N GLY A 352 -26.25 -19.72 21.04
CA GLY A 352 -26.08 -21.15 21.29
C GLY A 352 -24.62 -21.59 21.31
N SER A 353 -24.27 -22.55 22.16
CA SER A 353 -22.90 -23.11 22.24
C SER A 353 -22.80 -24.41 21.46
N LYS A 354 -21.72 -24.59 20.70
CA LYS A 354 -21.32 -25.92 20.23
C LYS A 354 -20.54 -26.61 21.33
N ARG A 355 -20.62 -27.93 21.37
CA ARG A 355 -19.89 -28.73 22.36
C ARG A 355 -19.06 -29.80 21.66
N CYS A 356 -17.85 -30.02 22.15
CA CYS A 356 -17.02 -31.14 21.72
C CYS A 356 -17.35 -32.34 22.63
N ARG A 357 -17.85 -33.42 22.04
CA ARG A 357 -18.18 -34.68 22.72
C ARG A 357 -17.05 -35.68 22.51
N CYS A 358 -16.48 -36.19 23.60
CA CYS A 358 -15.50 -37.26 23.57
C CYS A 358 -16.12 -38.59 23.95
N TRP A 359 -15.75 -39.64 23.23
CA TRP A 359 -16.22 -41.01 23.43
C TRP A 359 -15.05 -41.92 23.84
N SER A 360 -15.29 -42.80 24.81
CA SER A 360 -14.33 -43.83 25.24
C SER A 360 -14.27 -45.01 24.28
#